data_AF-A0A2V2D610-F1
#
_entry.id   AF-A0A2V2D610-F1
#
_cell.length_a   1.000
_cell.length_b   1.000
_cell.length_c   1.000
_cell.angle_alpha   90.00
_cell.angle_beta   90.00
_cell.angle_gamma   90.00
#
_symmetry.space_group_name_H-M   'P 1'
#
loop_
_entity.id
_entity.type
_entity.pdbx_description
1 polymer ?
#
loop_
_entity_poly.entity_id
_entity_poly.type
_entity_poly.pdbx_seq_one_letter_code
_entity_poly.pdbx_strand_id
1 'polypeptide(L)'
;MNINELIGCAVSGDTRAVSELYDRYKNQIYYLCCLLVDGNEDVAAGMLQSAFMHVFGKLNLLKNPETFEAWSYTIAAKRCRSFYAGSGKTIDFSETAEQLPEGAEDENSFPYNNINTSRSDLVGDANACKAIESAVQDLPAAERFCILMFFFCRLTVDQIARTLQTDSVYVRRCIISGAALTANRIKNVENEIPSLSKYRGAAELGAILRTCADQISVPDRVSETIIATGMSLITTSNASPERNQDYTYNDGHAAAGENKTRKAGSIAVIVALIIILCGVVVAAVKIIPSMIKSGEEESGTSGETDHITDKITDTENSSDTLNSENTDNVQTEPVTEPETDPQETSQQVVPSTSEADFTVSEDANGYLTITGYKGSNADVVIPSSIGGKTVRYIGDSAFSGNISLKSVIIPEGITYIGTYAFKDCTSLENISVPNSVKSVGRTILGNTKWLSEQSNTFVIIGDGVLIKINSKDSNISVPDGVKYISNVFYYIGTVESITLPSSVWGLGEFSFAVCIKLQSVTVPASVTSISENAFYECSALKSIITPDGSKMSQWCSSNGLGSIVVNG
;
A
#
# COMPACT_ATOMS: atom_id res chain seq x y z
N MET A 1 -25.50 7.20 23.50
CA MET A 1 -24.99 6.24 24.53
C MET A 1 -23.67 6.73 25.13
N ASN A 2 -23.20 6.20 26.25
CA ASN A 2 -21.79 6.38 26.67
C ASN A 2 -20.86 5.59 25.72
N ILE A 3 -19.54 5.85 25.68
CA ILE A 3 -18.67 5.24 24.66
C ILE A 3 -18.56 3.71 24.77
N ASN A 4 -18.66 3.17 25.99
CA ASN A 4 -18.58 1.73 26.26
C ASN A 4 -19.86 1.01 25.79
N GLU A 5 -21.03 1.56 26.16
CA GLU A 5 -22.34 1.14 25.65
C GLU A 5 -22.38 1.20 24.11
N LEU A 6 -21.94 2.34 23.56
CA LEU A 6 -22.02 2.64 22.14
C LEU A 6 -21.19 1.65 21.31
N ILE A 7 -19.96 1.38 21.74
CA ILE A 7 -19.09 0.39 21.10
C ILE A 7 -19.64 -1.03 21.31
N GLY A 8 -20.22 -1.34 22.47
CA GLY A 8 -20.90 -2.62 22.71
C GLY A 8 -22.08 -2.87 21.77
N CYS A 9 -22.95 -1.86 21.56
CA CYS A 9 -24.07 -1.93 20.62
C CYS A 9 -23.60 -1.98 19.17
N ALA A 10 -22.61 -1.17 18.78
CA ALA A 10 -22.03 -1.20 17.44
C ALA A 10 -21.40 -2.56 17.12
N VAL A 11 -20.60 -3.12 18.05
CA VAL A 11 -20.04 -4.48 17.96
C VAL A 11 -21.11 -5.56 18.06
N SER A 12 -22.31 -5.29 18.58
CA SER A 12 -23.47 -6.19 18.48
C SER A 12 -24.22 -6.08 17.14
N GLY A 13 -23.81 -5.17 16.24
CA GLY A 13 -24.41 -4.95 14.92
C GLY A 13 -25.56 -3.95 14.90
N ASP A 14 -25.69 -3.08 15.91
CA ASP A 14 -26.66 -1.98 15.89
C ASP A 14 -26.23 -0.86 14.93
N THR A 15 -26.98 -0.69 13.84
CA THR A 15 -26.79 0.36 12.83
C THR A 15 -26.81 1.77 13.41
N ARG A 16 -27.60 2.00 14.45
CA ARG A 16 -27.73 3.31 15.11
C ARG A 16 -26.48 3.63 15.92
N ALA A 17 -25.91 2.62 16.56
CA ALA A 17 -24.66 2.76 17.31
C ALA A 17 -23.45 2.95 16.37
N VAL A 18 -23.43 2.30 15.20
CA VAL A 18 -22.41 2.56 14.17
C VAL A 18 -22.53 3.98 13.60
N SER A 19 -23.74 4.48 13.36
CA SER A 19 -23.95 5.89 12.99
C SER A 19 -23.53 6.84 14.11
N GLU A 20 -23.98 6.64 15.35
CA GLU A 20 -23.61 7.51 16.48
C GLU A 20 -22.09 7.49 16.77
N LEU A 21 -21.36 6.41 16.49
CA LEU A 21 -19.88 6.42 16.46
C LEU A 21 -19.31 7.27 15.33
N TYR A 22 -19.83 7.10 14.12
CA TYR A 22 -19.39 7.88 12.97
C TYR A 22 -19.65 9.38 13.20
N ASP A 23 -20.90 9.75 13.47
CA ASP A 23 -21.36 11.12 13.65
C ASP A 23 -20.67 11.85 14.81
N ARG A 24 -20.25 11.13 15.87
CA ARG A 24 -19.53 11.70 17.02
C ARG A 24 -18.07 12.06 16.73
N TYR A 25 -17.41 11.39 15.79
CA TYR A 25 -15.96 11.53 15.55
C TYR A 25 -15.58 11.90 14.11
N LYS A 26 -16.51 11.85 13.15
CA LYS A 26 -16.24 12.11 11.73
C LYS A 26 -15.68 13.50 11.47
N ASN A 27 -16.18 14.51 12.17
CA ASN A 27 -15.76 15.89 12.00
C ASN A 27 -14.29 16.07 12.43
N GLN A 28 -13.93 15.56 13.61
CA GLN A 28 -12.60 15.66 14.19
C GLN A 28 -11.58 14.81 13.41
N ILE A 29 -11.98 13.64 12.93
CA ILE A 29 -11.14 12.79 12.06
C ILE A 29 -10.97 13.41 10.67
N TYR A 30 -12.02 13.96 10.05
CA TYR A 30 -11.94 14.61 8.74
C TYR A 30 -11.06 15.85 8.78
N TYR A 31 -11.27 16.70 9.78
CA TYR A 31 -10.46 17.88 10.04
C TYR A 31 -8.97 17.54 10.25
N LEU A 32 -8.70 16.50 11.06
CA LEU A 32 -7.35 15.96 11.21
C LEU A 32 -6.77 15.49 9.87
N CYS A 33 -7.54 14.77 9.05
CA CYS A 33 -7.11 14.38 7.71
C CYS A 33 -6.77 15.60 6.83
N CYS A 34 -7.63 16.63 6.78
CA CYS A 34 -7.40 17.86 6.02
C CYS A 34 -6.07 18.54 6.42
N LEU A 35 -5.87 18.81 7.72
CA LEU A 35 -4.67 19.48 8.20
C LEU A 35 -3.41 18.64 7.97
N LEU A 36 -3.51 17.31 8.04
CA LEU A 36 -2.39 16.42 7.74
C LEU A 36 -2.04 16.45 6.25
N VAL A 37 -3.01 16.34 5.33
CA VAL A 37 -2.79 16.14 3.86
C VAL A 37 -2.74 17.44 3.03
N ASP A 38 -1.99 18.44 3.50
CA ASP A 38 -1.79 19.73 2.83
C ASP A 38 -3.10 20.46 2.45
N GLY A 39 -4.19 20.27 3.21
CA GLY A 39 -5.49 20.91 2.98
C GLY A 39 -6.32 20.32 1.83
N ASN A 40 -5.91 19.19 1.23
CA ASN A 40 -6.62 18.58 0.09
C ASN A 40 -7.89 17.84 0.55
N GLU A 41 -9.08 18.43 0.33
CA GLU A 41 -10.37 17.91 0.79
C GLU A 41 -10.74 16.54 0.20
N ASP A 42 -10.50 16.29 -1.09
CA ASP A 42 -10.81 14.98 -1.73
C ASP A 42 -9.90 13.88 -1.18
N VAL A 43 -8.61 14.16 -0.97
CA VAL A 43 -7.68 13.23 -0.30
C VAL A 43 -8.09 13.04 1.16
N ALA A 44 -8.47 14.09 1.88
CA ALA A 44 -8.92 14.01 3.27
C ALA A 44 -10.20 13.19 3.41
N ALA A 45 -11.13 13.28 2.46
CA ALA A 45 -12.32 12.45 2.36
C ALA A 45 -11.96 10.96 2.13
N GLY A 46 -11.01 10.68 1.23
CA GLY A 46 -10.47 9.33 1.04
C GLY A 46 -9.76 8.78 2.28
N MET A 47 -9.01 9.62 3.01
CA MET A 47 -8.34 9.23 4.26
C MET A 47 -9.35 9.01 5.40
N LEU A 48 -10.40 9.83 5.50
CA LEU A 48 -11.53 9.62 6.42
C LEU A 48 -12.21 8.28 6.18
N GLN A 49 -12.54 7.97 4.91
CA GLN A 49 -13.14 6.69 4.53
C GLN A 49 -12.21 5.52 4.86
N SER A 50 -10.93 5.62 4.49
CA SER A 50 -9.92 4.60 4.81
C SER A 50 -9.78 4.41 6.32
N ALA A 51 -9.81 5.49 7.11
CA ALA A 51 -9.71 5.44 8.57
C ALA A 51 -10.91 4.74 9.20
N PHE A 52 -12.15 5.14 8.87
CA PHE A 52 -13.34 4.51 9.43
C PHE A 52 -13.50 3.04 9.00
N MET A 53 -13.07 2.67 7.79
CA MET A 53 -13.00 1.26 7.39
C MET A 53 -12.08 0.44 8.30
N HIS A 54 -10.92 0.98 8.70
CA HIS A 54 -10.02 0.30 9.63
C HIS A 54 -10.54 0.31 11.08
N VAL A 55 -11.20 1.40 11.51
CA VAL A 55 -11.85 1.51 12.83
C VAL A 55 -12.97 0.49 12.97
N PHE A 56 -13.90 0.42 12.02
CA PHE A 56 -15.03 -0.51 12.07
C PHE A 56 -14.61 -1.96 11.83
N GLY A 57 -13.69 -2.23 10.90
CA GLY A 57 -13.15 -3.57 10.67
C GLY A 57 -12.30 -4.14 11.81
N LYS A 58 -12.04 -3.36 12.87
CA LYS A 58 -11.27 -3.76 14.07
C LYS A 58 -11.94 -3.33 15.37
N LEU A 59 -13.22 -2.91 15.34
CA LEU A 59 -13.89 -2.33 16.49
C LEU A 59 -14.03 -3.34 17.65
N ASN A 60 -14.25 -4.61 17.31
CA ASN A 60 -14.26 -5.74 18.24
C ASN A 60 -12.88 -6.09 18.82
N LEU A 61 -11.79 -5.48 18.33
CA LEU A 61 -10.42 -5.64 18.85
C LEU A 61 -10.03 -4.53 19.84
N LEU A 62 -10.85 -3.49 20.02
CA LEU A 62 -10.54 -2.38 20.93
C LEU A 62 -10.74 -2.80 22.39
N LYS A 63 -9.65 -3.13 23.09
CA LYS A 63 -9.67 -3.63 24.47
C LYS A 63 -10.18 -2.64 25.52
N ASN A 64 -9.99 -1.33 25.31
CA ASN A 64 -10.56 -0.29 26.17
C ASN A 64 -11.37 0.69 25.31
N PRO A 65 -12.72 0.68 25.37
CA PRO A 65 -13.57 1.64 24.68
C PRO A 65 -13.24 3.12 24.96
N GLU A 66 -12.69 3.45 26.14
CA GLU A 66 -12.32 4.83 26.49
C GLU A 66 -11.15 5.36 25.65
N THR A 67 -10.32 4.49 25.06
CA THR A 67 -9.23 4.92 24.17
C THR A 67 -9.66 5.07 22.71
N PHE A 68 -10.95 4.90 22.38
CA PHE A 68 -11.47 4.98 21.00
C PHE A 68 -11.10 6.28 20.29
N GLU A 69 -11.19 7.44 20.96
CA GLU A 69 -10.84 8.74 20.37
C GLU A 69 -9.37 8.73 19.92
N ALA A 70 -8.44 8.50 20.85
CA ALA A 70 -7.00 8.43 20.59
C ALA A 70 -6.64 7.35 19.54
N TRP A 71 -7.32 6.21 19.56
CA TRP A 71 -7.12 5.09 18.64
C TRP A 71 -7.60 5.40 17.21
N SER A 72 -8.76 6.06 17.06
CA SER A 72 -9.30 6.45 15.75
C SER A 72 -8.48 7.57 15.10
N TYR A 73 -8.04 8.58 15.86
CA TYR A 73 -7.05 9.56 15.39
C TYR A 73 -5.72 8.91 15.00
N THR A 74 -5.24 7.94 15.78
CA THR A 74 -4.02 7.16 15.46
C THR A 74 -4.16 6.40 14.13
N ILE A 75 -5.34 5.82 13.85
CA ILE A 75 -5.62 5.17 12.57
C ILE A 75 -5.63 6.20 11.41
N ALA A 76 -6.29 7.34 11.60
CA ALA A 76 -6.36 8.40 10.60
C ALA A 76 -4.98 8.99 10.25
N ALA A 77 -4.16 9.29 11.26
CA ALA A 77 -2.79 9.74 11.07
C ALA A 77 -1.94 8.70 10.30
N LYS A 78 -2.12 7.40 10.59
CA LYS A 78 -1.48 6.32 9.81
C LYS A 78 -1.95 6.29 8.36
N ARG A 79 -3.24 6.53 8.07
CA ARG A 79 -3.73 6.65 6.68
C ARG A 79 -3.09 7.83 5.96
N CYS A 80 -3.11 9.01 6.57
CA CYS A 80 -2.50 10.21 6.00
C CYS A 80 -0.99 10.02 5.73
N ARG A 81 -0.24 9.43 6.67
CA ARG A 81 1.18 9.08 6.46
C ARG A 81 1.38 8.06 5.32
N SER A 82 0.47 7.09 5.16
CA SER A 82 0.49 6.17 4.01
C SER A 82 0.19 6.86 2.68
N PHE A 83 -0.63 7.92 2.65
CA PHE A 83 -0.79 8.77 1.46
C PHE A 83 0.46 9.61 1.16
N TYR A 84 1.11 10.17 2.18
CA TYR A 84 2.41 10.86 2.02
C TYR A 84 3.46 9.94 1.41
N ALA A 85 3.59 8.72 1.93
CA ALA A 85 4.39 7.68 1.32
C ALA A 85 3.96 7.44 -0.15
N GLY A 86 2.69 7.07 -0.40
CA GLY A 86 2.17 6.77 -1.73
C GLY A 86 2.39 7.86 -2.78
N SER A 87 2.35 9.14 -2.38
CA SER A 87 2.62 10.30 -3.25
C SER A 87 4.11 10.65 -3.42
N GLY A 88 5.02 9.84 -2.87
CA GLY A 88 6.47 10.03 -2.98
C GLY A 88 7.07 11.02 -1.97
N LYS A 89 6.24 11.61 -1.12
CA LYS A 89 6.64 12.56 -0.07
C LYS A 89 6.89 11.82 1.25
N THR A 90 8.04 11.16 1.39
CA THR A 90 8.43 10.61 2.70
C THR A 90 8.60 11.72 3.73
N ILE A 91 7.88 11.64 4.84
CA ILE A 91 8.07 12.54 5.98
C ILE A 91 9.34 12.11 6.72
N ASP A 92 10.41 12.89 6.60
CA ASP A 92 11.60 12.79 7.44
C ASP A 92 11.34 13.48 8.78
N PHE A 93 11.79 12.89 9.89
CA PHE A 93 11.64 13.42 11.25
C PHE A 93 12.98 13.82 11.89
N SER A 94 14.09 13.64 11.17
CA SER A 94 15.44 13.95 11.64
C SER A 94 15.85 15.41 11.36
N GLU A 95 15.37 15.96 10.24
CA GLU A 95 15.44 17.38 9.90
C GLU A 95 14.31 18.14 10.61
N THR A 96 14.68 19.07 11.50
CA THR A 96 13.75 20.04 12.10
C THR A 96 14.00 21.42 11.51
N ALA A 97 12.92 22.16 11.20
CA ALA A 97 13.03 23.43 10.48
C ALA A 97 13.62 24.59 11.31
N GLU A 98 13.67 24.47 12.63
CA GLU A 98 14.48 25.35 13.50
C GLU A 98 15.60 24.56 14.21
N GLN A 99 16.71 25.25 14.50
CA GLN A 99 17.68 24.80 15.48
C GLN A 99 17.03 24.88 16.87
N LEU A 100 17.14 23.79 17.63
CA LEU A 100 16.48 23.69 18.93
C LEU A 100 17.18 24.54 20.00
N PRO A 101 16.44 25.08 20.98
CA PRO A 101 17.05 25.70 22.14
C PRO A 101 17.89 24.68 22.92
N GLU A 102 19.00 25.15 23.49
CA GLU A 102 19.87 24.34 24.34
C GLU A 102 19.08 23.76 25.53
N GLY A 103 19.13 22.44 25.72
CA GLY A 103 18.33 21.74 26.72
C GLY A 103 16.95 21.24 26.25
N ALA A 104 16.59 21.33 24.97
CA ALA A 104 15.35 20.77 24.41
C ALA A 104 15.15 19.24 24.57
N GLU A 105 16.15 18.53 25.09
CA GLU A 105 16.09 17.10 25.44
C GLU A 105 15.70 16.86 26.91
N ASP A 106 15.72 17.90 27.76
CA ASP A 106 15.26 17.84 29.14
C ASP A 106 13.72 17.82 29.19
N GLU A 107 13.14 16.84 29.89
CA GLU A 107 11.69 16.73 30.05
C GLU A 107 11.09 17.93 30.83
N ASN A 108 11.89 18.64 31.62
CA ASN A 108 11.47 19.88 32.29
C ASN A 108 11.35 21.08 31.33
N SER A 109 11.96 21.02 30.14
CA SER A 109 11.77 22.00 29.06
C SER A 109 10.47 21.78 28.27
N PHE A 110 9.87 20.59 28.42
CA PHE A 110 8.77 20.14 27.58
C PHE A 110 7.41 20.76 28.00
N PRO A 111 6.53 21.16 27.05
CA PRO A 111 5.29 21.89 27.36
C PRO A 111 4.18 20.99 27.95
N TYR A 112 4.37 20.52 29.19
CA TYR A 112 3.42 19.65 29.90
C TYR A 112 2.35 20.39 30.72
N ASN A 113 2.55 21.68 31.02
CA ASN A 113 1.64 22.41 31.92
C ASN A 113 0.28 22.72 31.25
N ASN A 114 -0.78 22.19 31.87
CA ASN A 114 -2.18 22.54 31.62
C ASN A 114 -2.73 22.37 30.18
N ILE A 115 -2.38 21.26 29.50
CA ILE A 115 -3.13 20.76 28.32
C ILE A 115 -4.65 20.57 28.64
N ASN A 116 -4.98 20.42 29.93
CA ASN A 116 -6.33 20.52 30.47
C ASN A 116 -6.47 21.73 31.41
N THR A 117 -6.72 22.93 30.90
CA THR A 117 -7.66 23.89 31.54
C THR A 117 -8.03 25.08 30.64
N SER A 118 -9.23 25.61 30.87
CA SER A 118 -9.86 26.76 30.19
C SER A 118 -10.26 26.56 28.71
N ARG A 119 -11.30 27.30 28.32
CA ARG A 119 -11.70 27.53 26.93
C ARG A 119 -11.01 28.82 26.52
N SER A 120 -10.06 28.78 25.59
CA SER A 120 -9.33 29.98 25.17
C SER A 120 -10.29 31.07 24.70
N ASP A 121 -10.00 32.32 25.05
CA ASP A 121 -10.75 33.51 24.65
C ASP A 121 -10.84 33.71 23.12
N LEU A 122 -10.02 32.99 22.36
CA LEU A 122 -10.03 32.96 20.90
C LEU A 122 -11.16 32.09 20.32
N VAL A 123 -11.76 31.21 21.11
CA VAL A 123 -12.77 30.23 20.67
C VAL A 123 -14.11 30.92 20.37
N GLY A 124 -14.23 31.40 19.12
CA GLY A 124 -15.36 32.15 18.59
C GLY A 124 -14.95 33.31 17.68
N ASP A 125 -13.68 33.71 17.69
CA ASP A 125 -13.12 34.65 16.71
C ASP A 125 -12.66 33.87 15.46
N ALA A 126 -13.46 33.95 14.40
CA ALA A 126 -13.21 33.22 13.15
C ALA A 126 -11.89 33.64 12.47
N ASN A 127 -11.42 34.88 12.65
CA ASN A 127 -10.16 35.34 12.08
C ASN A 127 -8.98 34.77 12.87
N ALA A 128 -9.04 34.82 14.20
CA ALA A 128 -8.02 34.21 15.07
C ALA A 128 -7.94 32.70 14.88
N CYS A 129 -9.08 32.01 14.82
CA CYS A 129 -9.12 30.58 14.49
C CYS A 129 -8.45 30.29 13.14
N LYS A 130 -8.86 30.96 12.06
CA LYS A 130 -8.31 30.73 10.72
C LYS A 130 -6.81 31.06 10.62
N ALA A 131 -6.32 32.07 11.32
CA ALA A 131 -4.90 32.40 11.38
C ALA A 131 -4.09 31.30 12.10
N ILE A 132 -4.66 30.72 13.15
CA ILE A 132 -4.08 29.59 13.89
C ILE A 132 -4.10 28.31 13.02
N GLU A 133 -5.17 28.07 12.26
CA GLU A 133 -5.25 26.97 11.29
C GLU A 133 -4.17 27.10 10.21
N SER A 134 -4.01 28.26 9.57
CA SER A 134 -2.93 28.50 8.60
C SER A 134 -1.56 28.30 9.24
N ALA A 135 -1.33 28.87 10.43
CA ALA A 135 -0.05 28.77 11.13
C ALA A 135 0.39 27.32 11.39
N VAL A 136 -0.56 26.40 11.59
CA VAL A 136 -0.34 24.94 11.67
C VAL A 136 -0.27 24.28 10.29
N GLN A 137 -1.14 24.65 9.35
CA GLN A 137 -1.19 24.08 8.00
C GLN A 137 0.14 24.26 7.27
N ASP A 138 0.73 25.45 7.41
CA ASP A 138 1.99 25.86 6.78
C ASP A 138 3.23 25.21 7.45
N LEU A 139 3.08 24.43 8.54
CA LEU A 139 4.21 23.75 9.20
C LEU A 139 4.85 22.70 8.26
N PRO A 140 6.16 22.45 8.36
CA PRO A 140 6.77 21.30 7.72
C PRO A 140 6.12 20.01 8.24
N ALA A 141 6.10 18.96 7.41
CA ALA A 141 5.22 17.81 7.63
C ALA A 141 5.49 17.07 8.95
N ALA A 142 6.74 17.01 9.41
CA ALA A 142 7.12 16.32 10.64
C ALA A 142 6.58 17.04 11.89
N GLU A 143 6.86 18.34 11.99
CA GLU A 143 6.31 19.25 12.99
C GLU A 143 4.78 19.25 12.95
N ARG A 144 4.16 19.34 11.76
CA ARG A 144 2.70 19.36 11.61
C ARG A 144 2.05 18.08 12.13
N PHE A 145 2.56 16.91 11.75
CA PHE A 145 2.10 15.62 12.27
C PHE A 145 2.26 15.54 13.79
N CYS A 146 3.44 15.90 14.32
CA CYS A 146 3.70 15.80 15.75
C CYS A 146 2.87 16.79 16.60
N ILE A 147 2.69 18.03 16.13
CA ILE A 147 1.84 19.05 16.77
C ILE A 147 0.37 18.63 16.81
N LEU A 148 -0.17 18.17 15.68
CA LEU A 148 -1.55 17.71 15.60
C LEU A 148 -1.76 16.44 16.44
N MET A 149 -0.80 15.53 16.49
CA MET A 149 -0.94 14.33 17.31
C MET A 149 -0.77 14.58 18.81
N PHE A 150 0.08 15.52 19.22
CA PHE A 150 0.26 15.86 20.63
C PHE A 150 -0.89 16.76 21.14
N PHE A 151 -1.10 17.93 20.55
CA PHE A 151 -2.04 18.91 21.09
C PHE A 151 -3.49 18.65 20.68
N PHE A 152 -3.76 18.33 19.40
CA PHE A 152 -5.13 17.99 18.96
C PHE A 152 -5.50 16.55 19.36
N CYS A 153 -4.70 15.53 19.02
CA CYS A 153 -5.07 14.13 19.31
C CYS A 153 -4.82 13.70 20.78
N ARG A 154 -4.14 14.51 21.60
CA ARG A 154 -3.78 14.21 23.01
C ARG A 154 -2.97 12.91 23.19
N LEU A 155 -2.16 12.56 22.19
CA LEU A 155 -1.28 11.39 22.26
C LEU A 155 0.03 11.73 23.00
N THR A 156 0.54 10.79 23.80
CA THR A 156 1.87 10.94 24.41
C THR A 156 2.97 10.82 23.36
N VAL A 157 4.16 11.37 23.64
CA VAL A 157 5.35 11.28 22.78
C VAL A 157 5.57 9.86 22.24
N ASP A 158 5.50 8.83 23.08
CA ASP A 158 5.74 7.45 22.66
C ASP A 158 4.56 6.84 21.87
N GLN A 159 3.33 7.29 22.10
CA GLN A 159 2.18 6.93 21.26
C GLN A 159 2.34 7.51 19.85
N ILE A 160 2.89 8.72 19.74
CA ILE A 160 3.23 9.37 18.47
C ILE A 160 4.40 8.64 17.81
N ALA A 161 5.49 8.36 18.53
CA ALA A 161 6.67 7.65 18.04
C ALA A 161 6.33 6.27 17.45
N ARG A 162 5.59 5.44 18.19
CA ARG A 162 5.05 4.14 17.71
C ARG A 162 4.09 4.27 16.53
N THR A 163 3.45 5.42 16.37
CA THR A 163 2.48 5.67 15.28
C THR A 163 3.17 6.14 13.99
N LEU A 164 4.18 6.98 14.14
CA LEU A 164 4.99 7.54 13.05
C LEU A 164 6.26 6.72 12.76
N GLN A 165 6.48 5.62 13.49
CA GLN A 165 7.61 4.68 13.33
C GLN A 165 8.95 5.41 13.30
N THR A 166 9.13 6.29 14.28
CA THR A 166 10.30 7.15 14.49
C THR A 166 10.63 7.20 15.98
N ASP A 167 11.76 7.81 16.34
CA ASP A 167 12.22 7.88 17.73
C ASP A 167 11.44 8.93 18.56
N SER A 168 11.22 8.65 19.85
CA SER A 168 10.61 9.59 20.79
C SER A 168 11.43 10.88 20.99
N VAL A 169 12.74 10.87 20.74
CA VAL A 169 13.57 12.08 20.66
C VAL A 169 13.15 12.93 19.45
N TYR A 170 13.08 12.36 18.24
CA TYR A 170 12.64 13.10 17.05
C TYR A 170 11.22 13.65 17.21
N VAL A 171 10.31 12.91 17.86
CA VAL A 171 8.97 13.42 18.21
C VAL A 171 9.06 14.62 19.16
N ARG A 172 9.83 14.56 20.26
CA ARG A 172 10.02 15.72 21.16
C ARG A 172 10.56 16.93 20.39
N ARG A 173 11.59 16.73 19.56
CA ARG A 173 12.21 17.75 18.71
C ARG A 173 11.18 18.43 17.78
N CYS A 174 10.36 17.64 17.07
CA CYS A 174 9.33 18.15 16.16
C CYS A 174 8.19 18.89 16.90
N ILE A 175 7.83 18.46 18.12
CA ILE A 175 6.83 19.17 18.95
C ILE A 175 7.37 20.54 19.40
N ILE A 176 8.64 20.63 19.82
CA ILE A 176 9.24 21.89 20.27
C ILE A 176 9.36 22.88 19.09
N SER A 177 9.96 22.45 17.97
CA SER A 177 10.11 23.31 16.78
C SER A 177 8.76 23.72 16.19
N GLY A 178 7.80 22.79 16.07
CA GLY A 178 6.45 23.10 15.59
C GLY A 178 5.70 24.10 16.47
N ALA A 179 5.89 24.06 17.79
CA ALA A 179 5.25 25.00 18.72
C ALA A 179 5.88 26.40 18.62
N ALA A 180 7.21 26.49 18.48
CA ALA A 180 7.93 27.74 18.26
C ALA A 180 7.54 28.40 16.93
N LEU A 181 7.58 27.65 15.82
CA LEU A 181 7.12 28.09 14.50
C LEU A 181 5.67 28.59 14.52
N THR A 182 4.76 27.86 15.16
CA THR A 182 3.35 28.26 15.29
C THR A 182 3.21 29.58 16.06
N ALA A 183 3.90 29.73 17.19
CA ALA A 183 3.87 30.96 17.98
C ALA A 183 4.49 32.16 17.25
N ASN A 184 5.58 31.94 16.51
CA ASN A 184 6.25 32.95 15.68
C ASN A 184 5.31 33.46 14.56
N ARG A 185 4.63 32.55 13.86
CA ARG A 185 3.61 32.89 12.84
C ARG A 185 2.44 33.68 13.40
N ILE A 186 1.87 33.23 14.52
CA ILE A 186 0.77 33.92 15.21
C ILE A 186 1.17 35.36 15.59
N LYS A 187 2.38 35.55 16.13
CA LYS A 187 2.92 36.87 16.47
C LYS A 187 3.09 37.79 15.25
N ASN A 188 3.45 37.24 14.09
CA ASN A 188 3.63 38.04 12.87
C ASN A 188 2.30 38.61 12.33
N VAL A 189 1.17 37.94 12.57
CA VAL A 189 -0.19 38.42 12.20
C VAL A 189 -0.96 39.06 13.36
N GLU A 190 -0.38 39.14 14.55
CA GLU A 190 -1.02 39.71 15.76
C GLU A 190 -1.45 41.18 15.57
N ASN A 191 -0.70 41.95 14.77
CA ASN A 191 -1.04 43.34 14.44
C ASN A 191 -2.28 43.46 13.54
N GLU A 192 -2.56 42.45 12.72
CA GLU A 192 -3.71 42.40 11.81
C GLU A 192 -4.95 41.80 12.50
N ILE A 193 -4.73 40.91 13.47
CA ILE A 193 -5.76 40.21 14.24
C ILE A 193 -5.47 40.38 15.74
N PRO A 194 -5.79 41.55 16.35
CA PRO A 194 -5.35 41.92 17.70
C PRO A 194 -5.84 41.00 18.83
N SER A 195 -6.86 40.18 18.57
CA SER A 195 -7.30 39.14 19.50
C SER A 195 -6.22 38.08 19.75
N LEU A 196 -5.32 37.81 18.78
CA LEU A 196 -4.22 36.84 18.92
C LEU A 196 -3.22 37.17 20.04
N SER A 197 -3.18 38.41 20.52
CA SER A 197 -2.49 38.80 21.77
C SER A 197 -2.97 38.02 23.01
N LYS A 198 -4.12 37.36 22.91
CA LYS A 198 -4.67 36.45 23.92
C LYS A 198 -4.14 35.01 23.85
N TYR A 199 -3.48 34.60 22.77
CA TYR A 199 -2.92 33.25 22.64
C TYR A 199 -1.92 32.96 23.76
N ARG A 200 -2.00 31.77 24.38
CA ARG A 200 -1.10 31.33 25.46
C ARG A 200 -0.18 30.17 25.08
N GLY A 201 -0.04 29.92 23.77
CA GLY A 201 0.84 28.89 23.25
C GLY A 201 0.14 27.55 22.99
N ALA A 202 0.94 26.53 22.66
CA ALA A 202 0.44 25.31 22.03
C ALA A 202 -0.54 24.47 22.88
N ALA A 203 -0.64 24.68 24.20
CA ALA A 203 -1.69 24.07 25.02
C ALA A 203 -3.10 24.53 24.59
N GLU A 204 -3.29 25.81 24.22
CA GLU A 204 -4.57 26.33 23.73
C GLU A 204 -4.89 25.88 22.30
N LEU A 205 -3.84 25.66 21.48
CA LEU A 205 -3.95 25.20 20.10
C LEU A 205 -4.83 23.94 19.98
N GLY A 206 -4.60 22.97 20.86
CA GLY A 206 -5.35 21.72 20.93
C GLY A 206 -6.82 21.85 21.37
N ALA A 207 -7.23 23.00 21.88
CA ALA A 207 -8.62 23.32 22.19
C ALA A 207 -9.29 24.11 21.05
N ILE A 208 -8.57 25.10 20.50
CA ILE A 208 -9.03 25.95 19.38
C ILE A 208 -9.29 25.09 18.15
N LEU A 209 -8.30 24.29 17.71
CA LEU A 209 -8.42 23.39 16.55
C LEU A 209 -9.58 22.39 16.73
N ARG A 210 -9.86 21.94 17.95
CA ARG A 210 -11.00 21.04 18.24
C ARG A 210 -12.34 21.74 18.01
N THR A 211 -12.51 22.98 18.48
CA THR A 211 -13.74 23.74 18.24
C THR A 211 -13.90 24.19 16.78
N CYS A 212 -12.80 24.28 16.01
CA CYS A 212 -12.85 24.47 14.56
C CYS A 212 -13.29 23.18 13.86
N ALA A 213 -12.76 22.02 14.28
CA ALA A 213 -13.18 20.72 13.80
C ALA A 213 -14.67 20.46 14.05
N ASP A 214 -15.21 20.83 15.22
CA ASP A 214 -16.65 20.70 15.52
C ASP A 214 -17.54 21.47 14.52
N GLN A 215 -17.01 22.48 13.82
CA GLN A 215 -17.71 23.29 12.82
C GLN A 215 -17.53 22.83 11.37
N ILE A 216 -16.64 21.86 11.08
CA ILE A 216 -16.47 21.36 9.71
C ILE A 216 -17.68 20.53 9.27
N SER A 217 -17.97 20.54 7.96
CA SER A 217 -18.94 19.61 7.36
C SER A 217 -18.21 18.52 6.60
N VAL A 218 -18.52 17.25 6.91
CA VAL A 218 -18.06 16.10 6.12
C VAL A 218 -18.99 15.91 4.93
N PRO A 219 -18.50 15.79 3.69
CA PRO A 219 -19.36 15.63 2.51
C PRO A 219 -20.30 14.42 2.60
N ASP A 220 -21.59 14.61 2.33
CA ASP A 220 -22.64 13.59 2.52
C ASP A 220 -22.35 12.27 1.80
N ARG A 221 -21.84 12.34 0.56
CA ARG A 221 -21.42 11.18 -0.27
C ARG A 221 -20.43 10.24 0.44
N VAL A 222 -19.62 10.79 1.34
CA VAL A 222 -18.61 10.05 2.12
C VAL A 222 -19.27 9.41 3.34
N SER A 223 -20.19 10.13 3.98
CA SER A 223 -20.93 9.68 5.17
C SER A 223 -21.78 8.44 4.92
N GLU A 224 -22.61 8.44 3.88
CA GLU A 224 -23.49 7.30 3.54
C GLU A 224 -22.66 6.03 3.24
N THR A 225 -21.61 6.20 2.44
CA THR A 225 -20.68 5.14 2.03
C THR A 225 -19.98 4.49 3.23
N ILE A 226 -19.49 5.30 4.17
CA ILE A 226 -18.80 4.81 5.37
C ILE A 226 -19.74 4.01 6.28
N ILE A 227 -20.94 4.51 6.56
CA ILE A 227 -21.89 3.82 7.47
C ILE A 227 -22.32 2.47 6.86
N ALA A 228 -22.69 2.46 5.57
CA ALA A 228 -23.11 1.24 4.87
C ALA A 228 -22.00 0.17 4.84
N THR A 229 -20.74 0.57 4.62
CA THR A 229 -19.62 -0.36 4.52
C THR A 229 -19.11 -0.80 5.90
N GLY A 230 -19.09 0.09 6.88
CA GLY A 230 -18.75 -0.21 8.28
C GLY A 230 -19.67 -1.28 8.89
N MET A 231 -20.97 -1.23 8.56
CA MET A 231 -21.94 -2.26 8.93
C MET A 231 -21.59 -3.64 8.35
N SER A 232 -21.17 -3.71 7.09
CA SER A 232 -20.69 -4.97 6.48
C SER A 232 -19.44 -5.49 7.20
N LEU A 233 -18.51 -4.61 7.57
CA LEU A 233 -17.28 -5.01 8.24
C LEU A 233 -17.55 -5.59 9.62
N ILE A 234 -18.27 -4.87 10.49
CA ILE A 234 -18.53 -5.30 11.87
C ILE A 234 -19.34 -6.61 11.91
N THR A 235 -20.38 -6.72 11.08
CA THR A 235 -21.16 -7.97 10.99
C THR A 235 -20.34 -9.17 10.52
N THR A 236 -19.33 -8.96 9.65
CA THR A 236 -18.39 -10.04 9.30
C THR A 236 -17.33 -10.34 10.37
N SER A 237 -16.87 -9.35 11.15
CA SER A 237 -15.90 -9.58 12.24
C SER A 237 -16.52 -10.30 13.44
N ASN A 238 -17.83 -10.20 13.63
CA ASN A 238 -18.56 -10.89 14.70
C ASN A 238 -18.79 -12.39 14.41
N ALA A 239 -18.62 -12.83 13.16
CA ALA A 239 -18.90 -14.21 12.76
C ALA A 239 -17.84 -15.24 13.19
N SER A 240 -16.79 -14.83 13.92
CA SER A 240 -15.70 -15.67 14.42
C SER A 240 -15.09 -15.08 15.71
N PRO A 241 -15.54 -15.49 16.93
CA PRO A 241 -15.10 -14.90 18.20
C PRO A 241 -13.78 -15.51 18.73
N GLU A 242 -12.69 -15.49 17.96
CA GLU A 242 -11.37 -15.99 18.39
C GLU A 242 -10.23 -14.95 18.22
N ARG A 243 -9.86 -14.36 19.35
CA ARG A 243 -8.51 -13.88 19.74
C ARG A 243 -7.77 -12.85 18.87
N ASN A 244 -8.17 -11.61 19.14
CA ASN A 244 -7.29 -10.46 19.39
C ASN A 244 -6.03 -10.78 20.26
N GLN A 245 -4.86 -10.22 19.95
CA GLN A 245 -3.68 -10.09 20.83
C GLN A 245 -2.96 -8.75 20.61
N ASP A 246 -2.06 -8.38 21.53
CA ASP A 246 -1.66 -6.98 21.77
C ASP A 246 -0.73 -6.33 20.75
N TYR A 247 -1.00 -5.06 20.46
CA TYR A 247 -0.09 -4.14 19.76
C TYR A 247 0.83 -3.39 20.75
N THR A 248 1.64 -4.13 21.52
CA THR A 248 2.84 -3.55 22.14
C THR A 248 3.96 -3.47 21.11
N TYR A 249 4.28 -2.26 20.65
CA TYR A 249 5.35 -2.03 19.68
C TYR A 249 6.67 -1.77 20.42
N ASN A 250 7.63 -2.68 20.31
CA ASN A 250 9.04 -2.47 20.64
C ASN A 250 9.89 -3.13 19.55
N ASP A 251 10.92 -2.40 19.11
CA ASP A 251 12.08 -2.82 18.31
C ASP A 251 11.88 -3.79 17.14
N GLY A 252 12.02 -3.26 15.92
CA GLY A 252 12.28 -4.07 14.73
C GLY A 252 11.15 -4.06 13.67
N HIS A 253 11.53 -3.69 12.46
CA HIS A 253 10.96 -4.02 11.15
C HIS A 253 9.42 -4.13 10.94
N ALA A 254 8.96 -3.28 10.02
CA ALA A 254 8.10 -3.61 8.88
C ALA A 254 6.90 -4.58 9.05
N ALA A 255 5.73 -3.95 9.26
CA ALA A 255 4.48 -4.27 8.53
C ALA A 255 3.86 -5.68 8.78
N ALA A 256 2.79 -6.14 8.13
CA ALA A 256 1.86 -5.53 7.18
C ALA A 256 0.42 -6.00 7.47
N GLY A 257 -0.61 -5.34 6.91
CA GLY A 257 -2.01 -5.78 7.01
C GLY A 257 -2.25 -7.15 6.36
N GLU A 258 -3.42 -7.78 6.35
CA GLU A 258 -4.74 -7.57 6.98
C GLU A 258 -5.62 -8.75 6.51
N ASN A 259 -6.54 -9.20 7.37
CA ASN A 259 -7.83 -9.86 7.11
C ASN A 259 -8.07 -10.80 5.89
N LYS A 260 -8.55 -12.00 6.24
CA LYS A 260 -9.66 -12.75 5.60
C LYS A 260 -10.66 -13.13 6.70
N THR A 261 -11.96 -13.40 6.52
CA THR A 261 -12.96 -13.27 5.43
C THR A 261 -14.34 -13.60 6.03
N ARG A 262 -15.45 -13.06 5.49
CA ARG A 262 -16.66 -13.88 5.25
C ARG A 262 -17.65 -13.27 4.25
N LYS A 263 -18.25 -14.11 3.40
CA LYS A 263 -19.29 -13.71 2.44
C LYS A 263 -20.65 -13.63 3.17
N ALA A 264 -21.11 -12.41 3.41
CA ALA A 264 -22.49 -12.09 3.76
C ALA A 264 -22.84 -10.66 3.27
N GLY A 265 -22.01 -9.67 3.60
CA GLY A 265 -22.18 -8.28 3.18
C GLY A 265 -21.82 -7.96 1.72
N SER A 266 -21.55 -8.96 0.86
CA SER A 266 -21.06 -8.74 -0.50
C SER A 266 -22.01 -7.93 -1.40
N ILE A 267 -23.32 -7.95 -1.14
CA ILE A 267 -24.30 -7.12 -1.86
C ILE A 267 -24.22 -5.64 -1.39
N ALA A 268 -24.04 -5.40 -0.09
CA ALA A 268 -23.93 -4.05 0.47
C ALA A 268 -22.65 -3.33 -0.01
N VAL A 269 -21.52 -4.05 -0.10
CA VAL A 269 -20.25 -3.50 -0.62
C VAL A 269 -20.37 -3.13 -2.10
N ILE A 270 -21.07 -3.94 -2.91
CA ILE A 270 -21.31 -3.64 -4.34
C ILE A 270 -22.21 -2.40 -4.48
N VAL A 271 -23.25 -2.26 -3.66
CA VAL A 271 -24.10 -1.05 -3.64
C VAL A 271 -23.31 0.20 -3.24
N ALA A 272 -22.44 0.11 -2.22
CA ALA A 272 -21.58 1.22 -1.83
C ALA A 272 -20.61 1.66 -2.96
N LEU A 273 -20.01 0.70 -3.67
CA LEU A 273 -19.13 0.99 -4.82
C LEU A 273 -19.87 1.67 -5.98
N ILE A 274 -21.13 1.29 -6.24
CA ILE A 274 -21.97 1.93 -7.27
C ILE A 274 -22.34 3.37 -6.87
N ILE A 275 -22.59 3.64 -5.58
CA ILE A 275 -22.91 4.99 -5.08
C ILE A 275 -21.69 5.93 -5.18
N ILE A 276 -20.48 5.44 -4.90
CA ILE A 276 -19.23 6.20 -5.10
C ILE A 276 -19.10 6.65 -6.57
N LEU A 277 -19.34 5.76 -7.53
CA LEU A 277 -19.30 6.07 -8.97
C LEU A 277 -20.32 7.15 -9.36
N CYS A 278 -21.57 7.04 -8.89
CA CYS A 278 -22.60 8.06 -9.14
C CYS A 278 -22.24 9.43 -8.56
N GLY A 279 -21.56 9.47 -7.41
CA GLY A 279 -21.13 10.70 -6.74
C GLY A 279 -20.07 11.52 -7.49
N VAL A 280 -19.36 10.91 -8.44
CA VAL A 280 -18.37 11.61 -9.30
C VAL A 280 -19.04 12.23 -10.53
N VAL A 281 -20.00 11.53 -11.14
CA VAL A 281 -20.70 11.98 -12.37
C VAL A 281 -21.45 13.31 -12.16
N VAL A 282 -22.02 13.53 -10.97
CA VAL A 282 -22.77 14.77 -10.65
C VAL A 282 -21.87 16.02 -10.63
N ALA A 283 -20.58 15.88 -10.35
CA ALA A 283 -19.64 17.01 -10.36
C ALA A 283 -19.29 17.48 -11.79
N ALA A 284 -19.18 16.56 -12.74
CA ALA A 284 -18.77 16.83 -14.11
C ALA A 284 -19.82 17.61 -14.95
N VAL A 285 -21.08 17.65 -14.51
CA VAL A 285 -22.22 18.19 -15.31
C VAL A 285 -22.52 19.67 -15.00
N LYS A 286 -21.80 20.32 -14.08
CA LYS A 286 -22.07 21.71 -13.63
C LYS A 286 -21.12 22.79 -14.14
N ILE A 287 -20.27 22.50 -15.12
CA ILE A 287 -19.38 23.48 -15.78
C ILE A 287 -19.72 23.49 -17.28
N ILE A 288 -19.67 24.67 -17.92
CA ILE A 288 -20.25 25.05 -19.25
C ILE A 288 -21.73 25.51 -19.12
N PRO A 289 -22.19 26.63 -19.75
CA PRO A 289 -21.59 27.37 -20.87
C PRO A 289 -21.35 28.90 -20.70
N SER A 290 -20.21 29.37 -21.20
CA SER A 290 -20.00 30.56 -22.06
C SER A 290 -18.54 30.52 -22.53
N MET A 291 -18.09 31.02 -23.70
CA MET A 291 -18.58 32.07 -24.60
C MET A 291 -18.62 31.62 -26.09
N ILE A 292 -19.27 32.41 -26.97
CA ILE A 292 -19.22 32.28 -28.44
C ILE A 292 -19.15 33.70 -29.07
N LYS A 293 -18.32 33.88 -30.13
CA LYS A 293 -17.91 35.14 -30.83
C LYS A 293 -16.90 36.01 -30.04
N SER A 294 -16.04 36.82 -30.68
CA SER A 294 -15.73 37.10 -32.11
C SER A 294 -14.27 36.67 -32.44
N GLY A 295 -13.65 36.74 -33.63
CA GLY A 295 -13.69 37.72 -34.74
C GLY A 295 -12.83 38.96 -34.39
N GLU A 296 -11.86 39.44 -35.20
CA GLU A 296 -11.45 39.18 -36.60
C GLU A 296 -9.93 39.45 -36.82
N GLU A 297 -9.32 38.93 -37.91
CA GLU A 297 -8.20 39.45 -38.76
C GLU A 297 -6.88 40.02 -38.13
N GLU A 298 -5.73 40.26 -38.80
CA GLU A 298 -5.33 40.27 -40.23
C GLU A 298 -3.80 40.05 -40.46
N SER A 299 -3.41 39.45 -41.61
CA SER A 299 -2.11 39.64 -42.36
C SER A 299 -0.72 39.29 -41.75
N GLY A 300 0.32 39.14 -42.60
CA GLY A 300 1.74 39.03 -42.18
C GLY A 300 2.70 38.17 -43.04
N THR A 301 2.92 38.51 -44.33
CA THR A 301 3.63 37.70 -45.36
C THR A 301 5.18 37.71 -45.37
N SER A 302 5.75 36.76 -46.15
CA SER A 302 7.13 36.69 -46.74
C SER A 302 8.29 36.19 -45.86
N GLY A 303 9.31 35.46 -46.37
CA GLY A 303 9.59 34.94 -47.73
C GLY A 303 10.56 33.72 -47.68
N GLU A 304 10.48 32.73 -48.58
CA GLU A 304 11.27 32.58 -49.83
C GLU A 304 12.78 32.26 -49.63
N THR A 305 13.23 30.99 -49.79
CA THR A 305 13.84 30.35 -51.01
C THR A 305 15.32 30.73 -51.28
N ASP A 306 16.25 29.90 -51.82
CA ASP A 306 16.24 28.49 -52.27
C ASP A 306 17.69 27.93 -52.49
N HIS A 307 17.83 26.59 -52.67
CA HIS A 307 18.82 25.92 -53.58
C HIS A 307 20.37 26.05 -53.30
N ILE A 308 21.34 25.25 -53.81
CA ILE A 308 21.38 24.03 -54.69
C ILE A 308 22.70 23.19 -54.56
N THR A 309 22.62 21.86 -54.82
CA THR A 309 23.61 20.82 -55.25
C THR A 309 25.03 20.59 -54.64
N ASP A 310 25.28 19.30 -54.37
CA ASP A 310 26.38 18.40 -54.81
C ASP A 310 27.89 18.74 -54.67
N LYS A 311 28.65 17.78 -54.11
CA LYS A 311 29.45 16.84 -54.94
C LYS A 311 29.97 15.56 -54.24
N ILE A 312 30.28 14.57 -55.08
CA ILE A 312 30.78 13.22 -54.78
C ILE A 312 32.31 13.16 -54.95
N THR A 313 33.00 12.34 -54.13
CA THR A 313 34.18 11.52 -54.56
C THR A 313 34.39 10.35 -53.60
N ASP A 314 34.63 9.16 -54.17
CA ASP A 314 34.84 7.88 -53.49
C ASP A 314 36.33 7.57 -53.21
N THR A 315 36.58 6.63 -52.29
CA THR A 315 37.55 5.50 -52.39
C THR A 315 37.43 4.68 -51.08
N GLU A 316 37.12 3.38 -51.11
CA GLU A 316 38.01 2.22 -51.37
C GLU A 316 39.14 2.02 -50.33
N ASN A 317 39.57 0.80 -49.96
CA ASN A 317 38.97 -0.55 -49.97
C ASN A 317 39.96 -1.50 -49.22
N SER A 318 39.51 -2.62 -48.64
CA SER A 318 40.25 -3.92 -48.60
C SER A 318 39.49 -5.00 -47.82
N SER A 319 39.60 -6.25 -48.27
CA SER A 319 39.20 -7.49 -47.59
C SER A 319 40.28 -7.97 -46.59
N ASP A 320 40.07 -9.05 -45.80
CA ASP A 320 40.24 -10.44 -46.26
C ASP A 320 39.43 -11.51 -45.47
N THR A 321 39.38 -12.73 -46.04
CA THR A 321 38.66 -13.92 -45.53
C THR A 321 39.57 -15.17 -45.52
N LEU A 322 39.01 -16.38 -45.27
CA LEU A 322 39.61 -17.75 -45.21
C LEU A 322 39.89 -18.29 -43.78
N ASN A 323 39.69 -19.57 -43.44
CA ASN A 323 38.95 -20.67 -44.10
C ASN A 323 38.47 -21.75 -43.08
N SER A 324 37.85 -22.85 -43.55
CA SER A 324 37.32 -23.98 -42.77
C SER A 324 38.20 -25.25 -42.74
N GLU A 325 38.01 -26.13 -41.74
CA GLU A 325 38.05 -27.62 -41.77
C GLU A 325 37.50 -28.13 -40.39
N ASN A 326 36.63 -29.16 -40.25
CA ASN A 326 36.75 -30.63 -40.47
C ASN A 326 37.85 -31.31 -39.62
N THR A 327 37.69 -32.50 -39.02
CA THR A 327 36.54 -33.44 -38.81
C THR A 327 36.81 -34.38 -37.63
N ASP A 328 35.80 -35.20 -37.28
CA ASP A 328 35.88 -36.64 -36.89
C ASP A 328 35.20 -37.10 -35.57
N ASN A 329 35.00 -38.42 -35.49
CA ASN A 329 33.97 -39.14 -34.70
C ASN A 329 34.59 -40.38 -33.99
N VAL A 330 33.75 -41.29 -33.45
CA VAL A 330 34.01 -42.69 -32.98
C VAL A 330 33.92 -42.93 -31.44
N GLN A 331 32.71 -43.31 -31.01
CA GLN A 331 32.33 -44.56 -30.31
C GLN A 331 33.13 -45.14 -29.10
N THR A 332 32.44 -45.28 -27.95
CA THR A 332 32.04 -46.53 -27.22
C THR A 332 32.98 -47.78 -27.25
N GLU A 333 33.19 -48.62 -26.20
CA GLU A 333 32.47 -48.83 -24.92
C GLU A 333 33.37 -49.46 -23.78
N PRO A 334 33.02 -50.46 -22.90
CA PRO A 334 33.01 -50.27 -21.44
C PRO A 334 33.96 -51.16 -20.59
N VAL A 335 34.07 -50.89 -19.28
CA VAL A 335 34.60 -51.83 -18.25
C VAL A 335 33.80 -51.70 -16.94
N THR A 336 33.72 -52.79 -16.15
CA THR A 336 32.80 -53.05 -15.02
C THR A 336 33.32 -52.66 -13.61
N GLU A 337 32.43 -52.85 -12.63
CA GLU A 337 32.52 -52.61 -11.17
C GLU A 337 33.61 -53.41 -10.43
N PRO A 338 33.77 -53.14 -9.11
CA PRO A 338 33.51 -54.20 -8.13
C PRO A 338 32.58 -53.80 -6.96
N GLU A 339 31.78 -54.77 -6.48
CA GLU A 339 30.88 -54.67 -5.31
C GLU A 339 31.59 -54.84 -3.93
N THR A 340 30.76 -54.68 -2.88
CA THR A 340 30.88 -55.07 -1.44
C THR A 340 31.39 -54.00 -0.45
N ASP A 341 30.76 -53.73 0.69
CA ASP A 341 29.41 -54.15 1.19
C ASP A 341 28.67 -52.98 1.93
N PRO A 342 28.24 -52.95 3.23
CA PRO A 342 27.00 -52.22 3.56
C PRO A 342 27.07 -51.15 4.67
N GLN A 343 25.94 -50.43 4.84
CA GLN A 343 25.58 -49.48 5.91
C GLN A 343 26.31 -48.12 5.88
N GLU A 344 25.67 -47.00 6.23
CA GLU A 344 24.33 -46.81 6.81
C GLU A 344 23.31 -46.23 5.81
N THR A 345 22.14 -46.86 5.67
CA THR A 345 20.96 -46.19 5.10
C THR A 345 20.33 -45.30 6.17
N SER A 346 20.70 -44.02 6.20
CA SER A 346 19.97 -43.02 6.95
C SER A 346 18.55 -42.91 6.39
N GLN A 347 17.55 -43.35 7.17
CA GLN A 347 16.15 -43.22 6.76
C GLN A 347 15.81 -41.74 6.67
N GLN A 348 15.61 -41.24 5.46
CA GLN A 348 15.17 -39.87 5.23
C GLN A 348 13.74 -39.74 5.77
N VAL A 349 13.59 -39.14 6.96
CA VAL A 349 12.30 -38.98 7.64
C VAL A 349 11.46 -37.98 6.85
N VAL A 350 10.66 -38.49 5.90
CA VAL A 350 9.67 -37.71 5.16
C VAL A 350 8.68 -37.13 6.18
N PRO A 351 8.48 -35.81 6.27
CA PRO A 351 7.62 -35.23 7.30
C PRO A 351 6.16 -35.67 7.15
N SER A 352 5.74 -36.61 7.99
CA SER A 352 4.39 -37.19 7.97
C SER A 352 3.38 -36.15 8.46
N THR A 353 2.85 -35.38 7.52
CA THR A 353 1.79 -34.38 7.76
C THR A 353 0.44 -35.06 7.58
N SER A 354 -0.52 -34.83 8.48
CA SER A 354 -1.81 -35.53 8.42
C SER A 354 -2.74 -34.87 7.41
N GLU A 355 -3.46 -35.65 6.59
CA GLU A 355 -4.54 -35.09 5.74
C GLU A 355 -5.58 -34.32 6.57
N ALA A 356 -5.80 -34.72 7.83
CA ALA A 356 -6.72 -34.06 8.75
C ALA A 356 -6.25 -32.68 9.25
N ASP A 357 -4.96 -32.34 9.08
CA ASP A 357 -4.42 -31.02 9.41
C ASP A 357 -4.87 -29.95 8.41
N PHE A 358 -5.25 -30.33 7.19
CA PHE A 358 -5.62 -29.42 6.11
C PHE A 358 -7.14 -29.22 6.04
N THR A 359 -7.59 -27.99 5.85
CA THR A 359 -8.96 -27.72 5.37
C THR A 359 -8.94 -27.49 3.88
N VAL A 360 -9.96 -28.00 3.18
CA VAL A 360 -10.07 -27.91 1.73
C VAL A 360 -11.43 -27.38 1.28
N SER A 361 -11.49 -26.87 0.05
CA SER A 361 -12.73 -26.64 -0.71
C SER A 361 -12.58 -27.17 -2.12
N GLU A 362 -13.63 -27.78 -2.65
CA GLU A 362 -13.67 -28.40 -3.98
C GLU A 362 -14.23 -27.43 -5.03
N ASP A 363 -13.67 -27.45 -6.25
CA ASP A 363 -14.17 -26.68 -7.39
C ASP A 363 -15.16 -27.49 -8.26
N ALA A 364 -15.74 -26.86 -9.28
CA ALA A 364 -16.71 -27.50 -10.17
C ALA A 364 -16.13 -28.64 -11.03
N ASN A 365 -14.81 -28.83 -11.05
CA ASN A 365 -14.10 -29.89 -11.78
C ASN A 365 -13.66 -31.04 -10.85
N GLY A 366 -13.93 -30.94 -9.54
CA GLY A 366 -13.52 -31.92 -8.53
C GLY A 366 -12.10 -31.70 -7.96
N TYR A 367 -11.44 -30.58 -8.29
CA TYR A 367 -10.13 -30.25 -7.74
C TYR A 367 -10.22 -29.58 -6.37
N LEU A 368 -9.29 -29.93 -5.47
CA LEU A 368 -9.21 -29.34 -4.15
C LEU A 368 -8.30 -28.09 -4.12
N THR A 369 -8.79 -27.06 -3.44
CA THR A 369 -8.01 -25.93 -2.93
C THR A 369 -7.77 -26.15 -1.44
N ILE A 370 -6.51 -26.10 -0.97
CA ILE A 370 -6.24 -26.03 0.47
C ILE A 370 -6.57 -24.63 0.97
N THR A 371 -7.53 -24.52 1.88
CA THR A 371 -8.05 -23.26 2.42
C THR A 371 -7.48 -22.90 3.78
N GLY A 372 -6.76 -23.81 4.42
CA GLY A 372 -6.21 -23.65 5.76
C GLY A 372 -5.34 -24.84 6.17
N TYR A 373 -4.37 -24.61 7.05
CA TYR A 373 -3.58 -25.63 7.73
C TYR A 373 -3.63 -25.40 9.24
N LYS A 374 -4.00 -26.44 9.99
CA LYS A 374 -4.25 -26.44 11.44
C LYS A 374 -3.22 -27.25 12.23
N GLY A 375 -2.37 -28.02 11.55
CA GLY A 375 -1.35 -28.82 12.19
C GLY A 375 -0.25 -27.97 12.81
N SER A 376 0.47 -28.55 13.77
CA SER A 376 1.56 -27.90 14.51
C SER A 376 2.95 -28.35 14.04
N ASN A 377 3.05 -29.03 12.90
CA ASN A 377 4.34 -29.52 12.42
C ASN A 377 5.20 -28.35 11.93
N ALA A 378 6.48 -28.37 12.29
CA ALA A 378 7.47 -27.44 11.73
C ALA A 378 7.76 -27.75 10.26
N ASP A 379 7.72 -29.01 9.87
CA ASP A 379 8.05 -29.47 8.53
C ASP A 379 6.80 -30.07 7.88
N VAL A 380 6.37 -29.48 6.77
CA VAL A 380 5.09 -29.80 6.11
C VAL A 380 5.33 -30.24 4.67
N VAL A 381 4.88 -31.45 4.36
CA VAL A 381 4.66 -31.88 2.97
C VAL A 381 3.19 -31.63 2.66
N ILE A 382 2.92 -30.76 1.70
CA ILE A 382 1.55 -30.55 1.23
C ILE A 382 1.13 -31.81 0.43
N PRO A 383 -0.03 -32.41 0.73
CA PRO A 383 -0.49 -33.59 0.01
C PRO A 383 -0.96 -33.22 -1.41
N SER A 384 -0.60 -34.04 -2.41
CA SER A 384 -1.07 -33.91 -3.80
C SER A 384 -2.51 -34.41 -3.99
N SER A 385 -3.05 -35.14 -3.02
CA SER A 385 -4.46 -35.53 -2.94
C SER A 385 -4.92 -35.62 -1.49
N ILE A 386 -6.16 -35.23 -1.19
CA ILE A 386 -6.82 -35.43 0.10
C ILE A 386 -8.12 -36.19 -0.14
N GLY A 387 -8.37 -37.25 0.63
CA GLY A 387 -9.57 -38.09 0.49
C GLY A 387 -9.77 -38.68 -0.91
N GLY A 388 -8.67 -38.91 -1.65
CA GLY A 388 -8.69 -39.40 -3.03
C GLY A 388 -8.95 -38.35 -4.12
N LYS A 389 -9.10 -37.06 -3.77
CA LYS A 389 -9.26 -35.95 -4.73
C LYS A 389 -7.99 -35.12 -4.86
N THR A 390 -7.62 -34.76 -6.09
CA THR A 390 -6.37 -34.06 -6.39
C THR A 390 -6.36 -32.62 -5.85
N VAL A 391 -5.30 -32.25 -5.12
CA VAL A 391 -5.02 -30.87 -4.71
C VAL A 391 -4.37 -30.12 -5.86
N ARG A 392 -4.98 -29.01 -6.26
CA ARG A 392 -4.61 -28.23 -7.47
C ARG A 392 -4.21 -26.80 -7.15
N TYR A 393 -4.60 -26.30 -5.99
CA TYR A 393 -4.45 -24.91 -5.58
C TYR A 393 -4.15 -24.78 -4.07
N ILE A 394 -3.34 -23.79 -3.70
CA ILE A 394 -3.27 -23.29 -2.33
C ILE A 394 -4.08 -21.99 -2.29
N GLY A 395 -5.05 -21.89 -1.39
CA GLY A 395 -5.92 -20.73 -1.25
C GLY A 395 -5.23 -19.56 -0.54
N ASP A 396 -5.81 -18.36 -0.68
CA ASP A 396 -5.24 -17.16 -0.05
C ASP A 396 -5.28 -17.30 1.47
N SER A 397 -4.18 -16.93 2.14
CA SER A 397 -3.93 -17.07 3.58
C SER A 397 -3.92 -18.50 4.16
N ALA A 398 -3.85 -19.57 3.35
CA ALA A 398 -3.99 -20.96 3.83
C ALA A 398 -3.00 -21.40 4.95
N PHE A 399 -1.80 -20.83 5.03
CA PHE A 399 -0.81 -21.07 6.08
C PHE A 399 -0.44 -19.80 6.86
N SER A 400 -1.12 -18.67 6.58
CA SER A 400 -0.69 -17.35 7.04
C SER A 400 -0.68 -17.24 8.57
N GLY A 401 0.38 -16.64 9.12
CA GLY A 401 0.62 -16.53 10.55
C GLY A 401 1.08 -17.82 11.24
N ASN A 402 1.38 -18.90 10.50
CA ASN A 402 1.94 -20.11 11.12
C ASN A 402 3.41 -19.92 11.49
N ILE A 403 3.65 -19.43 12.71
CA ILE A 403 4.98 -19.17 13.27
C ILE A 403 5.76 -20.43 13.65
N SER A 404 5.15 -21.62 13.68
CA SER A 404 5.84 -22.90 13.91
C SER A 404 6.45 -23.48 12.63
N LEU A 405 5.91 -23.12 11.47
CA LEU A 405 6.28 -23.64 10.16
C LEU A 405 7.70 -23.20 9.76
N LYS A 406 8.59 -24.18 9.57
CA LYS A 406 10.00 -24.03 9.17
C LYS A 406 10.30 -24.51 7.76
N SER A 407 9.67 -25.59 7.32
CA SER A 407 9.79 -26.05 5.94
C SER A 407 8.45 -26.41 5.30
N VAL A 408 8.34 -26.13 4.00
CA VAL A 408 7.20 -26.47 3.16
C VAL A 408 7.68 -27.13 1.86
N ILE A 409 7.17 -28.31 1.57
CA ILE A 409 7.28 -28.94 0.25
C ILE A 409 5.91 -28.84 -0.43
N ILE A 410 5.84 -28.04 -1.50
CA ILE A 410 4.68 -28.00 -2.39
C ILE A 410 4.85 -29.11 -3.45
N PRO A 411 3.88 -30.04 -3.61
CA PRO A 411 3.97 -31.12 -4.59
C PRO A 411 3.69 -30.64 -6.02
N GLU A 412 4.34 -31.29 -6.98
CA GLU A 412 3.98 -31.19 -8.40
C GLU A 412 2.48 -31.47 -8.61
N GLY A 413 1.86 -30.66 -9.45
CA GLY A 413 0.42 -30.67 -9.70
C GLY A 413 -0.32 -29.45 -9.15
N ILE A 414 0.25 -28.70 -8.20
CA ILE A 414 -0.33 -27.42 -7.74
C ILE A 414 0.00 -26.29 -8.73
N THR A 415 -1.02 -25.57 -9.21
CA THR A 415 -0.87 -24.54 -10.26
C THR A 415 -0.81 -23.10 -9.78
N TYR A 416 -1.45 -22.80 -8.64
CA TYR A 416 -1.62 -21.45 -8.12
C TYR A 416 -1.51 -21.42 -6.60
N ILE A 417 -0.88 -20.37 -6.09
CA ILE A 417 -0.72 -20.08 -4.66
C ILE A 417 -1.40 -18.74 -4.38
N GLY A 418 -2.43 -18.76 -3.54
CA GLY A 418 -3.27 -17.59 -3.27
C GLY A 418 -2.58 -16.45 -2.54
N THR A 419 -3.24 -15.30 -2.52
CA THR A 419 -2.75 -14.07 -1.86
C THR A 419 -2.38 -14.34 -0.39
N TYR A 420 -1.21 -13.89 0.05
CA TYR A 420 -0.74 -14.06 1.43
C TYR A 420 -0.66 -15.52 1.92
N ALA A 421 -0.62 -16.53 1.04
CA ALA A 421 -0.73 -17.95 1.43
C ALA A 421 0.19 -18.37 2.59
N PHE A 422 1.43 -17.92 2.60
CA PHE A 422 2.44 -18.14 3.65
C PHE A 422 2.90 -16.81 4.29
N LYS A 423 2.07 -15.76 4.25
CA LYS A 423 2.44 -14.47 4.86
C LYS A 423 2.51 -14.60 6.38
N ASP A 424 3.55 -14.01 6.98
CA ASP A 424 3.83 -14.06 8.41
C ASP A 424 4.13 -15.48 8.94
N CYS A 425 4.52 -16.43 8.08
CA CYS A 425 5.20 -17.66 8.49
C CYS A 425 6.66 -17.31 8.86
N THR A 426 6.86 -16.60 9.97
CA THR A 426 8.14 -15.97 10.31
C THR A 426 9.30 -16.95 10.45
N SER A 427 9.03 -18.19 10.90
CA SER A 427 10.01 -19.27 11.01
C SER A 427 10.30 -20.01 9.70
N LEU A 428 9.60 -19.72 8.60
CA LEU A 428 9.71 -20.48 7.34
C LEU A 428 11.07 -20.20 6.68
N GLU A 429 11.99 -21.15 6.84
CA GLU A 429 13.38 -21.11 6.36
C GLU A 429 13.53 -21.78 4.99
N ASN A 430 12.69 -22.77 4.67
CA ASN A 430 12.82 -23.57 3.45
C ASN A 430 11.47 -23.76 2.76
N ILE A 431 11.33 -23.32 1.51
CA ILE A 431 10.16 -23.66 0.68
C ILE A 431 10.59 -24.21 -0.68
N SER A 432 10.08 -25.40 -1.01
CA SER A 432 10.20 -25.99 -2.35
C SER A 432 8.94 -25.68 -3.15
N VAL A 433 9.10 -25.01 -4.29
CA VAL A 433 8.01 -24.61 -5.19
C VAL A 433 8.20 -25.28 -6.56
N PRO A 434 7.26 -26.16 -6.99
CA PRO A 434 7.38 -26.97 -8.20
C PRO A 434 7.07 -26.19 -9.48
N ASN A 435 7.49 -26.73 -10.62
CA ASN A 435 7.28 -26.13 -11.93
C ASN A 435 5.82 -26.25 -12.41
N SER A 436 4.96 -26.99 -11.71
CA SER A 436 3.51 -26.87 -11.91
C SER A 436 2.94 -25.49 -11.53
N VAL A 437 3.59 -24.74 -10.61
CA VAL A 437 3.13 -23.42 -10.16
C VAL A 437 3.47 -22.36 -11.21
N LYS A 438 2.43 -21.74 -11.78
CA LYS A 438 2.56 -20.80 -12.92
C LYS A 438 2.18 -19.36 -12.59
N SER A 439 1.35 -19.15 -11.58
CA SER A 439 0.93 -17.82 -11.12
C SER A 439 0.64 -17.84 -9.63
N VAL A 440 0.67 -16.66 -9.01
CA VAL A 440 0.48 -16.51 -7.56
C VAL A 440 -0.28 -15.22 -7.25
N GLY A 441 -0.97 -15.18 -6.12
CA GLY A 441 -1.57 -13.97 -5.58
C GLY A 441 -0.53 -12.99 -5.03
N ARG A 442 -0.99 -11.96 -4.31
CA ARG A 442 -0.11 -10.93 -3.75
C ARG A 442 0.68 -11.44 -2.55
N THR A 443 1.95 -11.03 -2.44
CA THR A 443 2.79 -11.12 -1.22
C THR A 443 2.74 -12.50 -0.55
N ILE A 444 2.81 -13.58 -1.34
CA ILE A 444 2.54 -14.95 -0.86
C ILE A 444 3.50 -15.43 0.24
N LEU A 445 4.71 -14.88 0.29
CA LEU A 445 5.79 -15.23 1.23
C LEU A 445 6.26 -14.01 2.05
N GLY A 446 5.44 -12.95 2.11
CA GLY A 446 5.80 -11.74 2.86
C GLY A 446 6.00 -12.02 4.35
N ASN A 447 7.03 -11.44 4.96
CA ASN A 447 7.39 -11.69 6.36
C ASN A 447 7.66 -13.18 6.66
N THR A 448 8.45 -13.83 5.79
CA THR A 448 9.05 -15.15 6.00
C THR A 448 10.56 -15.03 5.97
N LYS A 449 11.27 -15.87 6.75
CA LYS A 449 12.73 -15.87 6.79
C LYS A 449 13.35 -16.23 5.43
N TRP A 450 12.79 -17.23 4.75
CA TRP A 450 13.19 -17.60 3.39
C TRP A 450 13.19 -16.40 2.45
N LEU A 451 12.13 -15.57 2.47
CA LEU A 451 12.01 -14.41 1.56
C LEU A 451 12.90 -13.23 1.97
N SER A 452 13.15 -13.00 3.27
CA SER A 452 14.08 -11.95 3.71
C SER A 452 15.52 -12.28 3.30
N GLU A 453 15.92 -13.55 3.41
CA GLU A 453 17.25 -14.05 3.04
C GLU A 453 17.52 -14.05 1.51
N GLN A 454 16.50 -13.93 0.66
CA GLN A 454 16.69 -13.79 -0.80
C GLN A 454 17.33 -12.45 -1.18
N SER A 455 18.63 -12.44 -1.46
CA SER A 455 19.42 -11.27 -1.88
C SER A 455 19.45 -11.02 -3.39
N ASN A 456 19.14 -12.03 -4.22
CA ASN A 456 19.14 -11.94 -5.68
C ASN A 456 18.27 -10.79 -6.21
N THR A 457 18.72 -10.07 -7.25
CA THR A 457 17.99 -8.94 -7.85
C THR A 457 16.57 -9.32 -8.26
N PHE A 458 16.38 -10.53 -8.78
CA PHE A 458 15.08 -11.10 -9.14
C PHE A 458 14.88 -12.41 -8.39
N VAL A 459 13.82 -12.49 -7.59
CA VAL A 459 13.47 -13.70 -6.82
C VAL A 459 12.35 -14.42 -7.54
N ILE A 460 12.69 -15.56 -8.13
CA ILE A 460 11.84 -16.32 -9.05
C ILE A 460 11.58 -17.71 -8.44
N ILE A 461 10.34 -18.19 -8.51
CA ILE A 461 9.91 -19.51 -8.03
C ILE A 461 9.04 -20.23 -9.08
N GLY A 462 8.94 -21.56 -9.00
CA GLY A 462 8.13 -22.37 -9.93
C GLY A 462 8.47 -22.10 -11.39
N ASP A 463 7.47 -22.14 -12.27
CA ASP A 463 7.65 -21.86 -13.69
C ASP A 463 7.72 -20.35 -13.98
N GLY A 464 8.82 -19.72 -13.57
CA GLY A 464 9.15 -18.33 -13.90
C GLY A 464 8.33 -17.27 -13.16
N VAL A 465 7.83 -17.55 -11.96
CA VAL A 465 7.03 -16.61 -11.17
C VAL A 465 7.94 -15.65 -10.39
N LEU A 466 8.00 -14.38 -10.82
CA LEU A 466 8.71 -13.31 -10.10
C LEU A 466 7.88 -12.84 -8.89
N ILE A 467 8.46 -12.95 -7.68
CA ILE A 467 7.77 -12.70 -6.40
C ILE A 467 8.42 -11.64 -5.50
N LYS A 468 9.67 -11.25 -5.76
CA LYS A 468 10.37 -10.14 -5.09
C LYS A 468 11.45 -9.60 -6.03
N ILE A 469 11.71 -8.29 -5.94
CA ILE A 469 12.81 -7.62 -6.64
C ILE A 469 13.68 -6.86 -5.63
N ASN A 470 14.99 -6.90 -5.81
CA ASN A 470 16.01 -6.24 -4.98
C ASN A 470 16.83 -5.24 -5.82
N SER A 471 16.15 -4.41 -6.62
CA SER A 471 16.77 -3.34 -7.43
C SER A 471 16.47 -1.97 -6.82
N LYS A 472 17.38 -1.00 -7.04
CA LYS A 472 17.18 0.43 -6.77
C LYS A 472 17.22 1.27 -8.04
N ASP A 473 17.32 0.61 -9.19
CA ASP A 473 17.61 1.23 -10.49
C ASP A 473 16.37 1.97 -11.00
N SER A 474 16.57 3.08 -11.72
CA SER A 474 15.46 3.77 -12.39
C SER A 474 15.01 3.05 -13.66
N ASN A 475 15.85 2.20 -14.24
CA ASN A 475 15.57 1.45 -15.47
C ASN A 475 15.78 -0.04 -15.21
N ILE A 476 14.72 -0.84 -15.25
CA ILE A 476 14.76 -2.26 -14.86
C ILE A 476 14.42 -3.14 -16.06
N SER A 477 15.38 -3.94 -16.52
CA SER A 477 15.12 -5.03 -17.46
C SER A 477 14.88 -6.32 -16.67
N VAL A 478 13.69 -6.90 -16.80
CA VAL A 478 13.36 -8.20 -16.19
C VAL A 478 14.03 -9.32 -17.01
N PRO A 479 14.67 -10.32 -16.39
CA PRO A 479 15.46 -11.32 -17.11
C PRO A 479 14.60 -12.40 -17.77
N ASP A 480 15.08 -12.93 -18.90
CA ASP A 480 14.46 -14.05 -19.62
C ASP A 480 14.17 -15.25 -18.70
N GLY A 481 13.07 -15.94 -18.98
CA GLY A 481 12.56 -17.03 -18.14
C GLY A 481 11.54 -16.57 -17.10
N VAL A 482 11.45 -15.27 -16.78
CA VAL A 482 10.30 -14.73 -16.05
C VAL A 482 9.04 -14.81 -16.93
N LYS A 483 8.00 -15.43 -16.37
CA LYS A 483 6.74 -15.77 -17.03
C LYS A 483 5.53 -15.08 -16.40
N TYR A 484 5.53 -14.92 -15.08
CA TYR A 484 4.47 -14.24 -14.34
C TYR A 484 5.06 -13.21 -13.37
N ILE A 485 4.45 -12.03 -13.29
CA ILE A 485 4.88 -10.94 -12.43
C ILE A 485 3.80 -10.70 -11.38
N SER A 486 4.08 -11.02 -10.11
CA SER A 486 3.20 -10.68 -8.98
C SER A 486 3.34 -9.18 -8.60
N ASN A 487 2.87 -8.74 -7.43
CA ASN A 487 2.91 -7.35 -6.94
C ASN A 487 4.32 -6.82 -6.60
N VAL A 488 5.33 -7.19 -7.38
CA VAL A 488 6.76 -7.05 -7.02
C VAL A 488 7.30 -5.64 -7.20
N PHE A 489 6.72 -4.85 -8.11
CA PHE A 489 7.08 -3.43 -8.27
C PHE A 489 6.16 -2.52 -7.44
N TYR A 490 5.23 -3.07 -6.65
CA TYR A 490 4.31 -2.28 -5.83
C TYR A 490 5.06 -1.22 -5.01
N TYR A 491 4.71 0.05 -5.23
CA TYR A 491 5.25 1.20 -4.52
C TYR A 491 6.78 1.40 -4.67
N ILE A 492 7.38 0.99 -5.79
CA ILE A 492 8.77 1.36 -6.11
C ILE A 492 8.82 2.81 -6.61
N GLY A 493 9.19 3.74 -5.72
CA GLY A 493 9.30 5.17 -6.01
C GLY A 493 10.56 5.62 -6.77
N THR A 494 11.44 4.69 -7.17
CA THR A 494 12.67 4.98 -7.94
C THR A 494 12.54 4.69 -9.43
N VAL A 495 11.62 3.82 -9.84
CA VAL A 495 11.59 3.28 -11.20
C VAL A 495 10.90 4.23 -12.19
N GLU A 496 11.56 4.46 -13.31
CA GLU A 496 11.18 5.38 -14.40
C GLU A 496 10.89 4.62 -15.70
N SER A 497 11.56 3.48 -15.95
CA SER A 497 11.17 2.53 -17.00
C SER A 497 11.34 1.06 -16.60
N ILE A 498 10.50 0.19 -17.16
CA ILE A 498 10.58 -1.26 -17.00
C ILE A 498 10.50 -1.94 -18.37
N THR A 499 11.37 -2.91 -18.65
CA THR A 499 11.29 -3.76 -19.84
C THR A 499 11.03 -5.20 -19.45
N LEU A 500 10.05 -5.83 -20.11
CA LEU A 500 9.62 -7.21 -19.85
C LEU A 500 10.06 -8.16 -20.99
N PRO A 501 10.60 -9.35 -20.66
CA PRO A 501 11.07 -10.32 -21.65
C PRO A 501 9.90 -11.07 -22.29
N SER A 502 10.10 -11.59 -23.50
CA SER A 502 9.09 -12.26 -24.32
C SER A 502 8.51 -13.55 -23.72
N SER A 503 9.05 -14.03 -22.59
CA SER A 503 8.49 -15.11 -21.80
C SER A 503 7.32 -14.70 -20.89
N VAL A 504 7.12 -13.40 -20.60
CA VAL A 504 6.05 -12.94 -19.69
C VAL A 504 4.68 -13.09 -20.35
N TRP A 505 3.80 -13.88 -19.73
CA TRP A 505 2.41 -14.06 -20.15
C TRP A 505 1.39 -13.37 -19.23
N GLY A 506 1.76 -13.09 -17.97
CA GLY A 506 0.81 -12.64 -16.95
C GLY A 506 1.32 -11.55 -16.02
N LEU A 507 0.49 -10.52 -15.85
CA LEU A 507 0.67 -9.41 -14.89
C LEU A 507 -0.38 -9.51 -13.78
N GLY A 508 0.08 -9.70 -12.55
CA GLY A 508 -0.76 -9.89 -11.36
C GLY A 508 -1.42 -8.63 -10.83
N GLU A 509 -2.25 -8.81 -9.80
CA GLU A 509 -2.92 -7.71 -9.10
C GLU A 509 -1.88 -6.78 -8.46
N PHE A 510 -1.95 -5.48 -8.77
CA PHE A 510 -1.00 -4.46 -8.33
C PHE A 510 0.46 -4.71 -8.76
N SER A 511 0.71 -5.34 -9.92
CA SER A 511 2.07 -5.69 -10.38
C SER A 511 3.06 -4.51 -10.42
N PHE A 512 2.60 -3.32 -10.83
CA PHE A 512 3.35 -2.07 -10.93
C PHE A 512 2.71 -0.91 -10.14
N ALA A 513 1.71 -1.18 -9.30
CA ALA A 513 0.89 -0.12 -8.73
C ALA A 513 1.68 0.80 -7.78
N VAL A 514 1.31 2.08 -7.79
CA VAL A 514 1.97 3.17 -7.03
C VAL A 514 3.44 3.41 -7.43
N CYS A 515 3.87 2.96 -8.62
CA CYS A 515 5.12 3.41 -9.24
C CYS A 515 4.97 4.83 -9.81
N ILE A 516 4.86 5.82 -8.93
CA ILE A 516 4.61 7.24 -9.27
C ILE A 516 5.63 7.91 -10.21
N LYS A 517 6.82 7.32 -10.40
CA LYS A 517 7.85 7.81 -11.33
C LYS A 517 7.87 7.10 -12.68
N LEU A 518 7.14 5.99 -12.82
CA LEU A 518 7.22 5.10 -13.98
C LEU A 518 6.61 5.78 -15.20
N GLN A 519 7.46 6.17 -16.16
CA GLN A 519 7.07 6.95 -17.33
C GLN A 519 6.68 6.04 -18.50
N SER A 520 7.33 4.86 -18.60
CA SER A 520 7.11 3.88 -19.66
C SER A 520 7.31 2.44 -19.18
N VAL A 521 6.60 1.51 -19.83
CA VAL A 521 6.83 0.06 -19.68
C VAL A 521 6.82 -0.60 -21.05
N THR A 522 7.82 -1.42 -21.35
CA THR A 522 7.87 -2.24 -22.56
C THR A 522 7.25 -3.61 -22.28
N VAL A 523 6.10 -3.89 -22.90
CA VAL A 523 5.28 -5.08 -22.66
C VAL A 523 5.16 -5.91 -23.96
N PRO A 524 5.65 -7.16 -23.97
CA PRO A 524 5.63 -8.03 -25.15
C PRO A 524 4.24 -8.57 -25.49
N ALA A 525 4.04 -8.98 -26.74
CA ALA A 525 2.79 -9.56 -27.25
C ALA A 525 2.36 -10.87 -26.55
N SER A 526 3.27 -11.53 -25.84
CA SER A 526 3.02 -12.73 -25.03
C SER A 526 2.09 -12.47 -23.84
N VAL A 527 1.96 -11.22 -23.37
CA VAL A 527 1.12 -10.86 -22.23
C VAL A 527 -0.37 -11.02 -22.59
N THR A 528 -0.96 -12.08 -22.06
CA THR A 528 -2.34 -12.52 -22.30
C THR A 528 -3.21 -12.47 -21.02
N SER A 529 -2.60 -12.24 -19.86
CA SER A 529 -3.30 -11.95 -18.59
C SER A 529 -2.80 -10.63 -17.99
N ILE A 530 -3.72 -9.74 -17.67
CA ILE A 530 -3.48 -8.41 -17.10
C ILE A 530 -4.54 -8.18 -16.03
N SER A 531 -4.14 -7.90 -14.79
CA SER A 531 -5.08 -7.45 -13.76
C SER A 531 -5.52 -6.01 -14.02
N GLU A 532 -6.79 -5.70 -13.79
CA GLU A 532 -7.36 -4.33 -13.91
C GLU A 532 -6.52 -3.31 -13.14
N ASN A 533 -6.03 -3.68 -11.96
CA ASN A 533 -5.24 -2.82 -11.09
C ASN A 533 -3.71 -2.92 -11.30
N ALA A 534 -3.23 -3.51 -12.40
CA ALA A 534 -1.80 -3.73 -12.64
C ALA A 534 -0.96 -2.43 -12.60
N PHE A 535 -1.53 -1.30 -13.06
CA PHE A 535 -0.88 0.02 -13.12
C PHE A 535 -1.61 1.09 -12.27
N TYR A 536 -2.36 0.69 -11.25
CA TYR A 536 -3.07 1.60 -10.33
C TYR A 536 -2.10 2.64 -9.73
N GLU A 537 -2.46 3.93 -9.71
CA GLU A 537 -1.62 5.05 -9.20
C GLU A 537 -0.23 5.20 -9.84
N CYS A 538 -0.03 4.75 -11.08
CA CYS A 538 1.18 5.06 -11.87
C CYS A 538 1.11 6.47 -12.45
N SER A 539 1.12 7.50 -11.62
CA SER A 539 0.76 8.89 -11.99
C SER A 539 1.68 9.55 -13.04
N ALA A 540 2.90 9.05 -13.26
CA ALA A 540 3.79 9.51 -14.33
C ALA A 540 3.68 8.71 -15.65
N LEU A 541 2.87 7.64 -15.70
CA LEU A 541 2.83 6.69 -16.82
C LEU A 541 2.08 7.28 -18.01
N LYS A 542 2.84 7.90 -18.92
CA LYS A 542 2.31 8.54 -20.14
C LYS A 542 1.96 7.53 -21.22
N SER A 543 2.71 6.42 -21.28
CA SER A 543 2.58 5.45 -22.36
C SER A 543 3.14 4.07 -22.03
N ILE A 544 2.44 3.02 -22.44
CA ILE A 544 2.98 1.66 -22.50
C ILE A 544 3.47 1.38 -23.92
N ILE A 545 4.67 0.82 -24.06
CA ILE A 545 5.28 0.40 -25.32
C ILE A 545 4.92 -1.07 -25.55
N THR A 546 4.22 -1.39 -26.64
CA THR A 546 3.78 -2.77 -26.92
C THR A 546 3.54 -3.00 -28.42
N PRO A 547 3.64 -4.25 -28.94
CA PRO A 547 3.29 -4.55 -30.32
C PRO A 547 1.82 -4.29 -30.64
N ASP A 548 1.51 -4.00 -31.91
CA ASP A 548 0.13 -3.79 -32.36
C ASP A 548 -0.76 -5.04 -32.16
N GLY A 549 -2.06 -4.82 -31.99
CA GLY A 549 -3.07 -5.87 -31.76
C GLY A 549 -2.93 -6.65 -30.44
N SER A 550 -1.89 -6.43 -29.64
CA SER A 550 -1.65 -7.15 -28.39
C SER A 550 -2.77 -6.94 -27.37
N LYS A 551 -2.89 -7.84 -26.38
CA LYS A 551 -3.85 -7.63 -25.29
C LYS A 551 -3.51 -6.38 -24.46
N MET A 552 -2.25 -5.95 -24.46
CA MET A 552 -1.84 -4.73 -23.77
C MET A 552 -2.25 -3.46 -24.53
N SER A 553 -2.16 -3.41 -25.87
CA SER A 553 -2.66 -2.24 -26.62
C SER A 553 -4.16 -2.09 -26.45
N GLN A 554 -4.92 -3.19 -26.53
CA GLN A 554 -6.35 -3.24 -26.22
C GLN A 554 -6.67 -2.75 -24.79
N TRP A 555 -5.89 -3.18 -23.80
CA TRP A 555 -6.04 -2.74 -22.40
C TRP A 555 -5.75 -1.24 -22.24
N CYS A 556 -4.71 -0.71 -22.88
CA CYS A 556 -4.41 0.73 -22.87
C CYS A 556 -5.58 1.55 -23.43
N SER A 557 -6.08 1.16 -24.61
CA SER A 557 -7.24 1.83 -25.25
C SER A 557 -8.48 1.82 -24.36
N SER A 558 -8.73 0.73 -23.62
CA SER A 558 -9.89 0.60 -22.73
C SER A 558 -9.77 1.45 -21.45
N ASN A 559 -8.55 1.82 -21.05
CA ASN A 559 -8.27 2.60 -19.84
C ASN A 559 -7.89 4.06 -20.12
N GLY A 560 -8.00 4.53 -21.38
CA GLY A 560 -7.66 5.89 -21.76
C GLY A 560 -6.16 6.21 -21.71
N LEU A 561 -5.30 5.19 -21.57
CA LEU A 561 -3.85 5.34 -21.56
C LEU A 561 -3.30 5.34 -22.99
N GLY A 562 -2.32 6.20 -23.24
CA GLY A 562 -1.55 6.16 -24.48
C GLY A 562 -0.82 4.82 -24.63
N SER A 563 -0.82 4.26 -25.83
CA SER A 563 0.11 3.20 -26.21
C SER A 563 1.07 3.73 -27.27
N ILE A 564 2.36 3.53 -27.05
CA ILE A 564 3.36 3.66 -28.12
C ILE A 564 3.38 2.29 -28.79
N VAL A 565 2.54 2.17 -29.82
CA VAL A 565 2.43 0.96 -30.62
C VAL A 565 3.70 0.83 -31.46
N VAL A 566 4.42 -0.28 -31.28
CA VAL A 566 5.59 -0.60 -32.10
C VAL A 566 5.14 -1.55 -33.20
N ASN A 567 5.22 -1.10 -34.45
CA ASN A 567 5.11 -1.96 -35.61
C ASN A 567 6.40 -2.79 -35.71
N GLY A 568 6.27 -4.12 -35.68
CA GLY A 568 7.37 -5.08 -35.87
C GLY A 568 7.59 -5.45 -37.33
#